data_AF-A0A386B1D6-F1
#
_entry.id   AF-A0A386B1D6-F1
#
_cell.length_a   1.000
_cell.length_b   1.000
_cell.length_c   1.000
_cell.angle_alpha   90.00
_cell.angle_beta   90.00
_cell.angle_gamma   90.00
#
_symmetry.space_group_name_H-M   'P 1'
#
loop_
_entity.id
_entity.type
_entity.pdbx_description
1 polymer ?
#
loop_
_entity_poly.entity_id
_entity_poly.type
_entity_poly.pdbx_seq_one_letter_code
_entity_poly.pdbx_strand_id
1 'polypeptide(L)'
;MPKKQSGVEFPGVVGECLSNGRFRIKLENGFQVLAHISGKIRRHSIRILLGDHVIVELSPYDLSRGRILYRLSSKSKKQKKSQKKSKKFKKVKNNPL
;
A
#
# COMPACT_ATOMS: atom_id res chain seq x y z
N MET A 1 7.54 26.18 -0.69
CA MET A 1 6.87 24.93 -1.16
C MET A 1 7.17 23.81 -0.17
N PRO A 2 6.19 23.16 0.47
CA PRO A 2 6.49 22.08 1.40
C PRO A 2 6.86 20.81 0.62
N LYS A 3 8.04 20.26 0.88
CA LYS A 3 8.46 18.92 0.41
C LYS A 3 7.42 17.92 0.92
N LYS A 4 6.79 17.16 0.01
CA LYS A 4 6.01 15.97 0.38
C LYS A 4 6.97 15.02 1.09
N GLN A 5 6.86 14.96 2.42
CA GLN A 5 7.54 13.93 3.17
C GLN A 5 6.92 12.60 2.78
N SER A 6 7.76 11.70 2.28
CA SER A 6 7.40 10.33 1.95
C SER A 6 7.02 9.64 3.25
N GLY A 7 5.74 9.33 3.45
CA GLY A 7 5.31 8.55 4.60
C GLY A 7 5.81 7.11 4.49
N VAL A 8 5.79 6.40 5.62
CA VAL A 8 6.14 4.97 5.64
C VAL A 8 4.89 4.17 5.27
N GLU A 9 5.05 3.23 4.34
CA GLU A 9 3.97 2.36 3.86
C GLU A 9 3.90 1.08 4.69
N PHE A 10 2.70 0.74 5.14
CA PHE A 10 2.42 -0.49 5.87
C PHE A 10 1.22 -1.24 5.27
N PRO A 11 1.31 -2.58 5.16
CA PRO A 11 0.16 -3.40 4.82
C PRO A 11 -0.81 -3.53 6.02
N GLY A 12 -2.10 -3.62 5.72
CA GLY A 12 -3.13 -3.83 6.72
C GLY A 12 -4.45 -4.32 6.13
N VAL A 13 -5.37 -4.67 7.03
CA VAL A 13 -6.72 -5.13 6.71
C VAL A 13 -7.74 -4.12 7.22
N VAL A 14 -8.73 -3.79 6.38
CA VAL A 14 -9.82 -2.91 6.77
C VAL A 14 -10.73 -3.61 7.77
N GLY A 15 -10.81 -3.07 8.98
CA GLY A 15 -11.63 -3.61 10.06
C GLY A 15 -13.05 -3.04 10.06
N GLU A 16 -13.17 -1.71 10.11
CA GLU A 16 -14.47 -1.01 10.24
C GLU A 16 -14.54 0.21 9.32
N CYS A 17 -15.74 0.50 8.82
CA CYS A 17 -16.04 1.68 8.00
C CYS A 17 -16.75 2.72 8.87
N LEU A 18 -16.21 3.94 8.93
CA LEU A 18 -16.81 5.06 9.68
C LEU A 18 -17.57 6.00 8.73
N SER A 19 -18.61 6.65 9.22
CA SER A 19 -19.52 7.49 8.41
C SER A 19 -18.84 8.70 7.75
N ASN A 20 -17.73 9.18 8.30
CA ASN A 20 -16.96 10.32 7.79
C ASN A 20 -16.00 9.97 6.63
N GLY A 21 -16.16 8.79 6.01
CA GLY A 21 -15.27 8.33 4.94
C GLY A 21 -13.86 7.98 5.43
N ARG A 22 -13.73 7.68 6.74
CA ARG A 22 -12.53 7.11 7.35
C ARG A 22 -12.74 5.63 7.61
N PHE A 23 -11.64 4.91 7.71
CA PHE A 23 -11.63 3.46 7.93
C PHE A 23 -10.71 3.16 9.10
N ARG A 24 -11.15 2.25 9.97
CA ARG A 24 -10.26 1.62 10.96
C ARG A 24 -9.55 0.47 10.28
N ILE A 25 -8.23 0.54 10.25
CA ILE A 25 -7.39 -0.46 9.59
C ILE A 25 -6.54 -1.11 10.66
N LYS A 26 -6.56 -2.43 10.69
CA LYS A 26 -5.66 -3.23 11.51
C LYS A 26 -4.39 -3.49 10.70
N LEU A 27 -3.29 -2.89 11.13
CA LEU A 27 -1.98 -3.16 10.53
C LEU A 27 -1.53 -4.57 10.88
N GLU A 28 -0.65 -5.15 10.06
CA GLU A 28 -0.06 -6.47 10.37
C GLU A 28 0.73 -6.46 11.68
N ASN A 29 1.23 -5.29 12.09
CA ASN A 29 1.91 -5.07 13.37
C ASN A 29 0.97 -5.12 14.59
N GLY A 30 -0.35 -5.29 14.40
CA GLY A 30 -1.35 -5.37 15.47
C GLY A 30 -1.97 -4.04 15.88
N PHE A 31 -1.38 -2.89 15.49
CA PHE A 31 -1.92 -1.57 15.75
C PHE A 31 -3.14 -1.26 14.88
N GLN A 32 -4.07 -0.48 15.43
CA GLN A 32 -5.22 0.06 14.71
C GLN A 32 -4.98 1.52 14.36
N VAL A 33 -5.23 1.88 13.10
CA VAL A 33 -5.04 3.24 12.59
C VAL A 33 -6.31 3.75 11.91
N LEU A 34 -6.53 5.05 12.02
CA LEU A 34 -7.60 5.76 11.32
C LEU A 34 -7.06 6.33 10.03
N ALA A 35 -7.50 5.76 8.91
CA ALA A 35 -7.07 6.21 7.59
C ALA A 35 -8.22 6.76 6.75
N HIS A 36 -7.89 7.73 5.90
CA HIS A 36 -8.79 8.25 4.88
C HIS A 36 -8.32 7.81 3.49
N ILE A 37 -9.22 7.84 2.52
CA ILE A 37 -8.90 7.49 1.14
C ILE A 37 -8.02 8.55 0.48
N SER A 38 -6.99 8.11 -0.24
CA SER A 38 -6.22 9.01 -1.10
C SER A 38 -7.05 9.53 -2.27
N GLY A 39 -6.66 10.68 -2.82
CA GLY A 39 -7.29 11.20 -4.03
C GLY A 39 -7.20 10.24 -5.23
N LYS A 40 -6.17 9.38 -5.27
CA LYS A 40 -6.06 8.34 -6.32
C LYS A 40 -7.22 7.34 -6.23
N ILE A 41 -7.58 6.88 -5.03
CA ILE A 41 -8.75 6.00 -4.82
C ILE A 41 -10.03 6.66 -5.32
N ARG A 42 -10.24 7.94 -4.95
CA ARG A 42 -11.42 8.72 -5.38
C ARG A 42 -11.51 8.86 -6.90
N ARG A 43 -10.39 9.16 -7.57
CA ARG A 43 -10.34 9.32 -9.03
C ARG A 43 -10.64 8.02 -9.79
N HIS A 44 -10.21 6.87 -9.27
CA HIS A 44 -10.41 5.56 -9.91
C HIS A 44 -11.68 4.85 -9.43
N SER A 45 -12.54 5.53 -8.66
CA SER A 45 -13.79 4.97 -8.10
C SER A 45 -13.62 3.62 -7.40
N ILE A 46 -12.48 3.40 -6.73
CA ILE A 46 -12.19 2.15 -6.04
C ILE A 46 -12.97 2.14 -4.73
N ARG A 47 -13.89 1.18 -4.58
CA ARG A 47 -14.65 0.94 -3.34
C ARG A 47 -13.84 0.07 -2.39
N ILE A 48 -13.74 0.51 -1.13
CA ILE A 48 -13.11 -0.22 -0.04
C ILE A 48 -14.21 -0.79 0.85
N LEU A 49 -14.13 -2.08 1.12
CA LEU A 49 -15.06 -2.80 1.98
C LEU A 49 -14.33 -3.34 3.22
N LEU A 50 -15.12 -3.81 4.19
CA LEU A 50 -14.62 -4.53 5.36
C LEU A 50 -13.88 -5.80 4.91
N GLY A 51 -12.75 -6.09 5.53
CA GLY A 51 -11.91 -7.25 5.21
C GLY A 51 -10.98 -7.07 4.01
N ASP A 52 -10.98 -5.90 3.34
CA ASP A 52 -10.06 -5.66 2.23
C ASP A 52 -8.61 -5.48 2.69
N HIS A 53 -7.67 -6.07 1.96
CA HIS A 53 -6.25 -5.81 2.11
C HIS A 53 -5.86 -4.50 1.41
N VAL A 54 -5.25 -3.60 2.16
CA VAL A 54 -4.89 -2.26 1.71
C VAL A 54 -3.47 -1.91 2.15
N ILE A 55 -2.82 -1.04 1.38
CA ILE A 55 -1.58 -0.38 1.80
C ILE A 55 -1.91 1.01 2.32
N VAL A 56 -1.45 1.27 3.53
CA VAL A 56 -1.64 2.53 4.24
C VAL A 56 -0.30 3.22 4.38
N GLU A 57 -0.27 4.51 4.05
CA GLU A 57 0.85 5.39 4.34
C GLU A 57 0.59 6.11 5.65
N LEU A 58 1.49 5.97 6.62
CA LEU A 58 1.40 6.67 7.89
C LEU A 58 2.06 8.04 7.80
N SER A 59 1.48 9.01 8.50
CA SER A 59 2.15 10.30 8.66
C SER A 59 3.38 10.12 9.55
N PRO A 60 4.53 10.73 9.21
CA PRO A 60 5.71 10.68 10.08
C PRO A 60 5.51 11.40 11.42
N TYR A 61 4.48 12.26 11.51
CA TYR A 61 4.16 13.01 12.71
C TYR A 61 3.17 12.28 13.63
N ASP A 62 2.28 11.47 13.07
CA ASP A 62 1.22 10.79 13.81
C ASP A 62 0.99 9.40 13.22
N LEU A 63 1.45 8.38 13.95
CA LEU A 63 1.35 6.97 13.57
C LEU A 63 -0.09 6.43 13.71
N SER A 64 -0.99 7.13 14.40
CA SER A 64 -2.40 6.74 14.53
C SER A 64 -3.23 7.12 13.30
N ARG A 65 -2.71 8.04 12.47
CA ARG A 65 -3.39 8.58 11.29
C ARG A 65 -2.67 8.18 10.01
N GLY A 66 -3.46 7.67 9.07
CA GLY A 66 -2.95 7.16 7.80
C GLY A 66 -3.72 7.67 6.58
N ARG A 67 -3.16 7.34 5.42
CA ARG A 67 -3.75 7.54 4.10
C ARG A 67 -3.73 6.23 3.33
N ILE A 68 -4.87 5.82 2.79
CA ILE A 68 -4.97 4.58 1.99
C ILE A 68 -4.47 4.86 0.57
N LEU A 69 -3.35 4.23 0.19
CA LEU A 69 -2.74 4.40 -1.12
C LEU A 69 -3.45 3.56 -2.19
N TYR A 70 -3.57 2.26 -1.96
CA TYR A 70 -4.21 1.33 -2.90
C TYR A 70 -4.71 0.06 -2.19
N ARG A 71 -5.71 -0.58 -2.81
CA ARG A 71 -6.24 -1.90 -2.43
C ARG A 71 -5.47 -2.99 -3.18
N LEU A 72 -5.07 -4.06 -2.49
CA LEU A 72 -4.46 -5.21 -3.15
C LEU A 72 -5.55 -6.07 -3.79
N SER A 73 -5.72 -5.94 -5.11
CA SER A 73 -6.46 -6.93 -5.89
C SER A 73 -5.52 -8.09 -6.25
N SER A 74 -6.00 -9.33 -6.09
CA SER A 74 -5.29 -10.57 -6.42
C SER A 74 -4.76 -10.63 -7.87
N LYS A 75 -5.22 -9.75 -8.77
CA LYS A 75 -4.84 -9.71 -10.19
C LYS A 75 -3.39 -9.26 -10.46
N SER A 76 -2.68 -8.61 -9.52
CA SER A 76 -1.39 -7.95 -9.80
C SER A 76 -0.13 -8.79 -9.54
N LYS A 77 -0.24 -10.03 -9.03
CA LYS A 77 0.93 -10.94 -8.84
C LYS A 77 1.69 -11.26 -10.14
N LYS A 78 1.18 -10.91 -11.32
CA LYS A 78 1.80 -11.18 -12.63
C LYS A 78 2.97 -10.25 -13.00
N GLN A 79 3.06 -9.01 -12.51
CA GLN A 79 4.07 -8.05 -13.01
C GLN A 79 5.41 -8.05 -12.26
N LYS A 80 5.46 -8.32 -10.94
CA LYS A 80 6.73 -8.35 -10.19
C LYS A 80 7.61 -9.58 -10.48
N LYS A 81 7.08 -10.66 -11.09
CA LYS A 81 7.88 -11.82 -11.53
C LYS A 81 8.72 -11.52 -12.79
N SER A 82 8.32 -10.54 -13.60
CA SER A 82 8.97 -10.23 -14.88
C SER A 82 10.38 -9.62 -14.72
N GLN A 83 10.57 -8.72 -13.75
CA GLN A 83 11.87 -8.05 -13.55
C GLN A 83 12.94 -8.94 -12.87
N LYS A 84 12.55 -9.94 -12.09
CA LYS A 84 13.51 -10.89 -11.47
C LYS A 84 14.12 -11.86 -12.49
N LYS A 85 13.39 -12.24 -13.56
CA LYS A 85 13.94 -13.10 -14.62
C LYS A 85 15.03 -12.40 -15.43
N SER A 86 14.87 -11.11 -15.73
CA SER A 86 15.85 -10.37 -16.55
C SER A 86 17.19 -10.11 -15.85
N LYS A 87 17.22 -9.98 -14.51
CA LYS A 87 18.48 -9.83 -13.76
C LYS A 87 19.25 -11.15 -13.61
N LYS A 88 18.55 -12.30 -13.61
CA LYS A 88 19.20 -13.63 -13.51
C LYS A 88 19.92 -14.03 -14.80
N PHE A 89 19.40 -13.62 -15.97
CA PHE A 89 20.01 -13.92 -17.27
C PHE A 89 21.25 -13.05 -17.61
N LYS A 90 21.37 -11.84 -17.06
CA LYS A 90 22.55 -10.98 -17.31
C LYS A 90 23.79 -11.38 -16.50
N LYS A 91 23.65 -12.17 -15.43
CA LYS A 91 24.77 -12.56 -14.56
C LYS A 91 25.58 -13.74 -15.09
N VAL A 92 25.03 -14.54 -16.01
CA VAL A 92 25.69 -15.74 -16.54
C VAL A 92 26.65 -15.43 -17.71
N LYS A 93 26.56 -14.23 -18.31
CA LYS A 93 27.34 -13.87 -19.52
C LYS A 93 28.69 -13.19 -19.26
N ASN A 94 29.07 -12.94 -18.00
CA ASN A 94 30.28 -12.17 -17.66
C ASN A 94 31.30 -12.95 -16.82
N ASN A 95 31.37 -14.27 -16.94
CA ASN A 95 32.53 -15.02 -16.46
C ASN A 95 33.39 -15.41 -17.68
N PRO A 96 34.42 -14.62 -18.04
CA PRO A 96 35.53 -15.16 -18.81
C PRO A 96 36.30 -16.16 -17.93
N LEU A 97 36.85 -17.19 -18.60
CA LEU A 97 37.65 -18.29 -18.04
C LEU A 97 38.85 -17.80 -17.24
#